data_AF-A0A353GQE3-F1
#
_entry.id   AF-A0A353GQE3-F1
#
_cell.length_a   1.000
_cell.length_b   1.000
_cell.length_c   1.000
_cell.angle_alpha   90.00
_cell.angle_beta   90.00
_cell.angle_gamma   90.00
#
_symmetry.space_group_name_H-M   'P 1'
#
loop_
_entity.id
_entity.type
_entity.pdbx_description
1 polymer ?
#
loop_
_entity_poly.entity_id
_entity_poly.type
_entity_poly.pdbx_seq_one_letter_code
_entity_poly.pdbx_strand_id
1 'polypeptide(L)'
;MKQKGMIFFLLLMVVIGFTVPTYGARQLYKVAVLPFDDRSIQNRWWGNQFDVGQEVSSELVTALMNTNQFRLIEREEVDRVLGEQKWSAVNVDSNTAIEFGKMLGVNFLVMGHVTEFSLDSQGSAFVDPRSSLGLAFRTKTARVSIDARMVDTTTAEILWGVTGVGEKKRTDLGLASGGGAMMLGGNFAKSDLGQAMRDAVASVATQFAQKSYESSADKPIEGLVAYTSPGTIIINVGSDNGVEPGMTFMVRGNTQTVRDPVTKEVIAELGDDVAVLTVVEVKEKASICRIESQKGDIAVNAKVKSKVEPRPAPVTTPTPASKSKKKSNSNGNASDWL
;
A
#
# COMPACT_ATOMS: atom_id res chain seq x y z
N MET A 1 -7.12 63.45 23.08
CA MET A 1 -6.28 62.72 22.09
C MET A 1 -6.03 61.26 22.51
N LYS A 2 -7.09 60.43 22.73
CA LYS A 2 -6.94 59.04 23.22
C LYS A 2 -7.76 57.98 22.45
N GLN A 3 -8.37 58.33 21.30
CA GLN A 3 -9.24 57.40 20.56
C GLN A 3 -8.72 56.96 19.18
N LYS A 4 -7.56 57.46 18.74
CA LYS A 4 -7.00 57.12 17.42
C LYS A 4 -5.99 55.96 17.43
N GLY A 5 -5.53 55.52 18.60
CA GLY A 5 -4.56 54.41 18.73
C GLY A 5 -5.19 53.02 18.81
N MET A 6 -6.46 52.91 19.20
CA MET A 6 -7.11 51.61 19.44
C MET A 6 -7.75 50.99 18.19
N ILE A 7 -8.08 51.82 17.19
CA ILE A 7 -8.64 51.36 15.91
C ILE A 7 -7.53 50.80 14.99
N PHE A 8 -6.28 51.27 15.17
CA PHE A 8 -5.14 50.74 14.41
C PHE A 8 -4.70 49.36 14.92
N PHE A 9 -4.92 49.06 16.19
CA PHE A 9 -4.60 47.75 16.77
C PHE A 9 -5.65 46.67 16.48
N LEU A 10 -6.89 47.08 16.18
CA LEU A 10 -7.97 46.16 15.79
C LEU A 10 -7.99 45.85 14.28
N LEU A 11 -7.24 46.60 13.47
CA LEU A 11 -7.12 46.37 12.03
C LEU A 11 -5.86 45.56 11.64
N LEU A 12 -4.96 45.29 12.60
CA LEU A 12 -3.79 44.42 12.43
C LEU A 12 -4.08 42.96 12.85
N MET A 13 -5.31 42.64 13.26
CA MET A 13 -5.71 41.30 13.70
C MET A 13 -6.54 40.53 12.65
N VAL A 14 -6.34 40.86 11.37
CA VAL A 14 -6.85 40.10 10.23
C VAL A 14 -5.66 39.88 9.30
N VAL A 15 -5.54 38.68 8.73
CA VAL A 15 -4.40 38.16 7.95
C VAL A 15 -3.27 37.54 8.78
N ILE A 16 -3.62 36.62 9.68
CA ILE A 16 -2.84 35.37 9.75
C ILE A 16 -3.66 34.37 8.96
N GLY A 17 -3.39 34.29 7.66
CA GLY A 17 -3.85 33.18 6.85
C GLY A 17 -3.19 31.92 7.39
N PHE A 18 -3.90 31.18 8.23
CA PHE A 18 -3.58 29.78 8.47
C PHE A 18 -3.80 29.07 7.14
N THR A 19 -2.75 28.98 6.33
CA THR A 19 -2.67 28.02 5.23
C THR A 19 -2.65 26.64 5.88
N VAL A 20 -3.83 26.08 6.12
CA VAL A 20 -3.96 24.65 6.42
C VAL A 20 -3.44 23.95 5.17
N PRO A 21 -2.36 23.15 5.24
CA PRO A 21 -1.97 22.33 4.10
C PRO A 21 -3.17 21.46 3.73
N THR A 22 -3.71 21.69 2.54
CA THR A 22 -4.79 20.92 1.95
C THR A 22 -4.20 19.59 1.50
N TYR A 23 -4.29 18.59 2.36
CA TYR A 23 -3.92 17.23 1.99
C TYR A 23 -4.91 16.77 0.91
N GLY A 24 -4.41 16.54 -0.31
CA GLY A 24 -5.24 16.00 -1.38
C GLY A 24 -5.81 14.64 -0.97
N ALA A 25 -7.13 14.59 -0.90
CA ALA A 25 -7.94 13.41 -0.61
C ALA A 25 -7.40 12.14 -1.26
N ARG A 26 -7.51 11.09 -0.48
CA ARG A 26 -7.01 9.77 -0.80
C ARG A 26 -8.07 9.07 -1.65
N GLN A 27 -7.85 8.98 -2.95
CA GLN A 27 -8.56 8.03 -3.82
C GLN A 27 -8.21 6.61 -3.35
N LEU A 28 -9.03 6.08 -2.43
CA LEU A 28 -8.83 4.73 -1.90
C LEU A 28 -9.33 3.71 -2.91
N TYR A 29 -8.40 2.92 -3.43
CA TYR A 29 -8.69 1.82 -4.33
C TYR A 29 -9.58 0.79 -3.63
N LYS A 30 -10.70 0.39 -4.26
CA LYS A 30 -11.52 -0.74 -3.79
C LYS A 30 -10.88 -2.04 -4.22
N VAL A 31 -10.47 -2.85 -3.25
CA VAL A 31 -9.64 -4.03 -3.43
C VAL A 31 -10.28 -5.24 -2.77
N ALA A 32 -10.27 -6.39 -3.44
CA ALA A 32 -10.48 -7.69 -2.80
C ALA A 32 -9.19 -8.50 -2.82
N VAL A 33 -8.92 -9.25 -1.75
CA VAL A 33 -7.77 -10.14 -1.63
C VAL A 33 -8.27 -11.56 -1.79
N LEU A 34 -7.75 -12.28 -2.78
CA LEU A 34 -8.07 -13.70 -2.96
C LEU A 34 -7.23 -14.56 -2.02
N PRO A 35 -7.69 -15.80 -1.70
CA PRO A 35 -6.86 -16.80 -1.07
C PRO A 35 -5.56 -17.00 -1.86
N PHE A 36 -4.42 -17.00 -1.16
CA PHE A 36 -3.13 -17.22 -1.79
C PHE A 36 -2.94 -18.71 -2.09
N ASP A 37 -2.31 -19.03 -3.22
CA ASP A 37 -1.92 -20.41 -3.53
C ASP A 37 -0.68 -20.80 -2.72
N ASP A 38 -0.69 -21.97 -2.08
CA ASP A 38 0.49 -22.46 -1.36
C ASP A 38 1.36 -23.29 -2.30
N ARG A 39 2.46 -22.69 -2.76
CA ARG A 39 3.47 -23.34 -3.61
C ARG A 39 4.76 -23.64 -2.87
N SER A 40 4.75 -23.52 -1.54
CA SER A 40 5.95 -23.76 -0.74
C SER A 40 6.30 -25.25 -0.78
N ILE A 41 7.46 -25.57 -1.35
CA ILE A 41 7.96 -26.94 -1.43
C ILE A 41 8.68 -27.25 -0.12
N GLN A 42 7.97 -27.60 0.96
CA GLN A 42 8.60 -28.33 2.08
C GLN A 42 7.58 -28.91 3.08
N ASN A 43 7.78 -30.19 3.41
CA ASN A 43 7.14 -31.03 4.43
C ASN A 43 5.96 -30.42 5.22
N ARG A 44 4.75 -30.90 4.91
CA ARG A 44 3.51 -30.82 5.71
C ARG A 44 3.66 -31.42 7.13
N TRP A 45 4.56 -30.90 7.95
CA TRP A 45 4.72 -31.26 9.36
C TRP A 45 3.61 -30.61 10.19
N TRP A 46 3.08 -29.47 9.76
CA TRP A 46 1.81 -28.96 10.27
C TRP A 46 0.70 -29.75 9.59
N GLY A 47 -0.16 -30.41 10.38
CA GLY A 47 -1.12 -31.40 9.90
C GLY A 47 -1.95 -30.92 8.71
N ASN A 48 -2.59 -31.87 8.01
CA ASN A 48 -3.37 -31.72 6.77
C ASN A 48 -4.53 -30.69 6.78
N GLN A 49 -4.61 -29.81 7.79
CA GLN A 49 -5.65 -28.81 8.02
C GLN A 49 -5.14 -27.36 8.09
N PHE A 50 -3.83 -27.10 8.06
CA PHE A 50 -3.32 -25.73 8.07
C PHE A 50 -3.14 -25.21 6.63
N ASP A 51 -4.04 -24.33 6.20
CA ASP A 51 -3.98 -23.66 4.89
C ASP A 51 -3.19 -22.35 5.03
N VAL A 52 -1.89 -22.41 4.72
CA VAL A 52 -0.98 -21.27 4.80
C VAL A 52 -1.45 -20.12 3.92
N GLY A 53 -2.00 -20.43 2.73
CA GLY A 53 -2.46 -19.45 1.77
C GLY A 53 -3.65 -18.64 2.29
N GLN A 54 -4.58 -19.31 2.97
CA GLN A 54 -5.70 -18.65 3.63
C GLN A 54 -5.27 -17.74 4.78
N GLU A 55 -4.34 -18.18 5.62
CA GLU A 55 -3.83 -17.36 6.71
C GLU A 55 -3.08 -16.13 6.17
N VAL A 56 -2.29 -16.30 5.10
CA VAL A 56 -1.58 -15.19 4.44
C VAL A 56 -2.57 -14.16 3.89
N SER A 57 -3.64 -14.61 3.23
CA SER A 57 -4.67 -13.70 2.71
C SER A 57 -5.37 -12.91 3.82
N SER A 58 -5.67 -13.56 4.96
CA SER A 58 -6.31 -12.91 6.11
C SER A 58 -5.43 -11.83 6.72
N GLU A 59 -4.16 -12.18 6.98
CA GLU A 59 -3.20 -11.24 7.54
C GLU A 59 -2.94 -10.09 6.55
N LEU A 60 -2.97 -10.35 5.24
CA LEU A 60 -2.78 -9.33 4.21
C LEU A 60 -3.94 -8.33 4.17
N VAL A 61 -5.19 -8.78 4.33
CA VAL A 61 -6.34 -7.88 4.49
C VAL A 61 -6.12 -6.95 5.69
N THR A 62 -5.74 -7.50 6.85
CA THR A 62 -5.44 -6.71 8.04
C THR A 62 -4.28 -5.72 7.81
N ALA A 63 -3.18 -6.17 7.21
CA ALA A 63 -2.02 -5.33 6.93
C ALA A 63 -2.36 -4.20 5.94
N LEU A 64 -3.11 -4.48 4.88
CA LEU A 64 -3.56 -3.49 3.90
C LEU A 64 -4.52 -2.48 4.53
N MET A 65 -5.44 -2.93 5.40
CA MET A 65 -6.36 -2.05 6.14
C MET A 65 -5.57 -1.04 6.98
N ASN A 66 -4.53 -1.50 7.67
CA ASN A 66 -3.68 -0.64 8.51
C ASN A 66 -2.88 0.40 7.71
N THR A 67 -2.72 0.25 6.39
CA THR A 67 -2.08 1.27 5.55
C THR A 67 -2.96 2.49 5.32
N ASN A 68 -4.28 2.38 5.52
CA ASN A 68 -5.29 3.39 5.17
C ASN A 68 -5.25 3.83 3.69
N GLN A 69 -4.67 3.06 2.77
CA GLN A 69 -4.62 3.36 1.31
C GLN A 69 -5.72 2.65 0.50
N PHE A 70 -6.40 1.66 1.08
CA PHE A 70 -7.31 0.76 0.37
C PHE A 70 -8.66 0.67 1.06
N ARG A 71 -9.73 0.54 0.27
CA ARG A 71 -11.04 0.08 0.73
C ARG A 71 -11.12 -1.40 0.45
N LEU A 72 -11.17 -2.22 1.50
CA LEU A 72 -11.15 -3.67 1.36
C LEU A 72 -12.57 -4.22 1.45
N ILE A 73 -12.82 -5.27 0.68
CA ILE A 73 -14.02 -6.10 0.84
C ILE A 73 -13.74 -7.17 1.89
N GLU A 74 -14.77 -7.50 2.67
CA GLU A 74 -14.72 -8.56 3.67
C GLU A 74 -14.46 -9.91 3.01
N ARG A 75 -13.74 -10.76 3.73
CA ARG A 75 -13.31 -12.06 3.22
C ARG A 75 -14.49 -12.99 2.96
N GLU A 76 -15.50 -12.93 3.82
CA GLU A 76 -16.71 -13.73 3.74
C GLU A 76 -17.50 -13.48 2.46
N GLU A 77 -17.44 -12.25 1.92
CA GLU A 77 -18.04 -11.91 0.63
C GLU A 77 -17.24 -12.51 -0.53
N VAL A 78 -15.90 -12.48 -0.44
CA VAL A 78 -15.02 -13.16 -1.42
C VAL A 78 -15.29 -14.66 -1.44
N ASP A 79 -15.36 -15.29 -0.27
CA ASP A 79 -15.60 -16.74 -0.12
C ASP A 79 -17.01 -17.13 -0.60
N ARG A 80 -18.02 -16.28 -0.36
CA ARG A 80 -19.38 -16.48 -0.88
C ARG A 80 -19.39 -16.51 -2.41
N VAL A 81 -18.78 -15.51 -3.05
CA VAL A 81 -18.76 -15.41 -4.53
C VAL A 81 -17.93 -16.54 -5.15
N LEU A 82 -16.82 -16.96 -4.52
CA LEU A 82 -16.06 -18.14 -4.95
C LEU A 82 -16.92 -19.42 -4.90
N GLY A 83 -17.72 -19.58 -3.83
CA GLY A 83 -18.59 -20.73 -3.63
C GLY A 83 -19.77 -20.82 -4.61
N GLU A 84 -20.34 -19.69 -5.03
CA GLU A 84 -21.55 -19.66 -5.88
C GLU A 84 -21.32 -20.17 -7.31
N GLN A 85 -20.10 -20.10 -7.81
CA GLN A 85 -19.79 -20.35 -9.23
C GLN A 85 -18.68 -21.40 -9.44
N LYS A 86 -18.32 -22.16 -8.40
CA LYS A 86 -17.22 -23.15 -8.42
C LYS A 86 -15.89 -22.58 -8.91
N TRP A 87 -15.64 -21.28 -8.71
CA TRP A 87 -14.32 -20.72 -8.99
C TRP A 87 -13.35 -21.25 -7.92
N SER A 88 -12.18 -21.70 -8.36
CA SER A 88 -11.06 -21.89 -7.44
C SER A 88 -10.21 -20.63 -7.46
N ALA A 89 -9.77 -20.15 -6.29
CA ALA A 89 -8.79 -19.06 -6.19
C ALA A 89 -7.52 -19.35 -7.02
N VAL A 90 -7.20 -20.62 -7.26
CA VAL A 90 -6.07 -21.09 -8.09
C VAL A 90 -6.34 -20.94 -9.60
N ASN A 91 -7.62 -20.92 -10.02
CA ASN A 91 -8.03 -20.84 -11.42
C ASN A 91 -8.50 -19.44 -11.85
N VAL A 92 -8.38 -18.43 -10.99
CA VAL A 92 -8.65 -17.04 -11.38
C VAL A 92 -7.47 -16.54 -12.21
N ASP A 93 -7.64 -16.60 -13.54
CA ASP A 93 -6.73 -15.98 -14.48
C ASP A 93 -7.07 -14.49 -14.68
N SER A 94 -6.23 -13.78 -15.44
CA SER A 94 -6.43 -12.36 -15.72
C SER A 94 -7.82 -12.08 -16.34
N ASN A 95 -8.33 -12.92 -17.24
CA ASN A 95 -9.63 -12.72 -17.88
C ASN A 95 -10.79 -12.96 -16.91
N THR A 96 -10.69 -13.98 -16.06
CA THR A 96 -11.63 -14.28 -14.99
C THR A 96 -11.71 -13.14 -13.96
N ALA A 97 -10.59 -12.45 -13.71
CA ALA A 97 -10.51 -11.35 -12.77
C ALA A 97 -11.51 -10.23 -13.09
N ILE A 98 -11.89 -10.06 -14.37
CA ILE A 98 -12.89 -9.06 -14.78
C ILE A 98 -14.29 -9.43 -14.27
N GLU A 99 -14.74 -10.66 -14.52
CA GLU A 99 -16.07 -11.12 -14.12
C GLU A 99 -16.18 -11.19 -12.60
N PHE A 100 -15.15 -11.73 -11.95
CA PHE A 100 -15.08 -11.84 -10.51
C PHE A 100 -15.05 -10.46 -9.83
N GLY A 101 -14.28 -9.51 -10.37
CA GLY A 101 -14.24 -8.14 -9.89
C GLY A 101 -15.58 -7.41 -10.00
N LYS A 102 -16.32 -7.63 -11.09
CA LYS A 102 -17.67 -7.08 -11.28
C LYS A 102 -18.66 -7.65 -10.27
N MET A 103 -18.61 -8.95 -9.97
CA MET A 103 -19.47 -9.56 -8.95
C MET A 103 -19.20 -9.01 -7.55
N LEU A 104 -17.93 -8.78 -7.20
CA LEU A 104 -17.54 -8.18 -5.91
C LEU A 104 -17.65 -6.65 -5.88
N GLY A 105 -17.86 -5.99 -7.02
CA GLY A 105 -17.91 -4.52 -7.09
C GLY A 105 -16.57 -3.85 -6.74
N VAL A 106 -15.45 -4.52 -7.01
CA VAL A 106 -14.09 -4.02 -6.73
C VAL A 106 -13.42 -3.55 -8.02
N ASN A 107 -12.49 -2.61 -7.89
CA ASN A 107 -11.70 -2.14 -9.03
C ASN A 107 -10.43 -2.99 -9.22
N PHE A 108 -9.89 -3.52 -8.12
CA PHE A 108 -8.65 -4.30 -8.14
C PHE A 108 -8.79 -5.61 -7.36
N LEU A 109 -8.10 -6.62 -7.86
CA LEU A 109 -7.95 -7.92 -7.19
C LEU A 109 -6.48 -8.14 -6.84
N VAL A 110 -6.23 -8.50 -5.58
CA VAL A 110 -4.92 -8.96 -5.13
C VAL A 110 -4.92 -10.48 -5.15
N MET A 111 -3.96 -11.03 -5.87
CA MET A 111 -3.76 -12.47 -6.03
C MET A 111 -2.29 -12.80 -5.83
N GLY A 112 -1.97 -14.01 -5.42
CA GLY A 112 -0.59 -14.36 -5.21
C GLY A 112 -0.39 -15.80 -4.77
N HIS A 113 0.85 -16.09 -4.43
CA HIS A 113 1.23 -17.40 -3.92
C HIS A 113 2.33 -17.28 -2.86
N VAL A 114 2.32 -18.23 -1.94
CA VAL A 114 3.38 -18.40 -0.96
C VAL A 114 4.48 -19.23 -1.62
N THR A 115 5.64 -18.62 -1.86
CA THR A 115 6.77 -19.26 -2.55
C THR A 115 7.69 -20.02 -1.59
N GLU A 116 7.81 -19.54 -0.36
CA GLU A 116 8.60 -20.20 0.68
C GLU A 116 7.87 -20.13 2.01
N PHE A 117 7.83 -21.26 2.70
CA PHE A 117 7.31 -21.38 4.06
C PHE A 117 8.12 -22.46 4.79
N SER A 118 9.33 -22.10 5.19
CA SER A 118 10.36 -23.06 5.60
C SER A 118 10.83 -22.83 7.03
N LEU A 119 11.25 -23.92 7.66
CA LEU A 119 11.88 -23.91 8.97
C LEU A 119 13.16 -24.75 8.93
N ASP A 120 14.26 -24.08 8.63
CA ASP A 120 15.56 -24.72 8.58
C ASP A 120 16.19 -24.79 9.97
N SER A 121 16.91 -25.88 10.22
CA SER A 121 17.73 -26.03 11.41
C SER A 121 19.12 -26.53 11.04
N GLN A 122 20.13 -25.76 11.44
CA GLN A 122 21.54 -26.13 11.30
C GLN A 122 22.15 -26.19 12.69
N GLY A 123 22.94 -27.23 12.97
CA GLY A 123 23.57 -27.39 14.27
C GLY A 123 25.00 -27.90 14.16
N SER A 124 25.80 -27.54 15.15
CA SER A 124 27.18 -27.98 15.31
C SER A 124 27.43 -28.29 16.77
N ALA A 125 28.12 -29.39 17.06
CA ALA A 125 28.53 -29.75 18.40
C ALA A 125 30.04 -29.93 18.47
N PHE A 126 30.63 -29.48 19.58
CA PHE A 126 32.00 -29.71 19.96
C PHE A 126 32.00 -30.54 21.23
N VAL A 127 32.74 -31.65 21.25
CA VAL A 127 32.90 -32.52 22.42
C VAL A 127 34.37 -32.63 22.73
N ASP A 128 34.75 -32.35 23.98
CA ASP A 128 36.13 -32.53 24.43
C ASP A 128 36.43 -34.04 24.58
N PRO A 129 37.46 -34.57 23.86
CA PRO A 129 37.80 -35.99 23.91
C PRO A 129 38.22 -36.49 25.29
N ARG A 130 38.70 -35.61 26.18
CA ARG A 130 39.19 -36.00 27.52
C ARG A 130 38.09 -36.08 28.57
N SER A 131 37.09 -35.21 28.48
CA SER A 131 35.99 -35.13 29.44
C SER A 131 34.67 -35.72 28.92
N SER A 132 34.61 -36.08 27.63
CA SER A 132 33.39 -36.54 26.93
C SER A 132 32.21 -35.57 26.97
N LEU A 133 32.47 -34.32 27.37
CA LEU A 133 31.50 -33.25 27.56
C LEU A 133 31.84 -32.10 26.61
N GLY A 134 30.85 -31.30 26.26
CA GLY A 134 31.06 -30.19 25.34
C GLY A 134 29.84 -29.33 25.09
N LEU A 135 29.92 -28.55 24.02
CA LEU A 135 28.97 -27.50 23.68
C LEU A 135 28.30 -27.80 22.34
N ALA A 136 26.99 -27.62 22.28
CA ALA A 136 26.21 -27.68 21.06
C ALA A 136 25.61 -26.32 20.74
N PHE A 137 25.53 -26.00 19.45
CA PHE A 137 24.86 -24.82 18.92
C PHE A 137 23.86 -25.30 17.89
N ARG A 138 22.65 -24.75 17.91
CA ARG A 138 21.64 -25.01 16.89
C ARG A 138 21.01 -23.70 16.46
N THR A 139 21.24 -23.30 15.23
CA THR A 139 20.58 -22.18 14.60
C THR A 139 19.34 -22.66 13.87
N LYS A 140 18.19 -22.09 14.21
CA LYS A 140 16.93 -22.28 13.50
C LYS A 140 16.61 -21.01 12.71
N THR A 141 16.23 -21.17 11.45
CA THR A 141 15.85 -20.09 10.54
C THR A 141 14.44 -20.36 10.04
N ALA A 142 13.49 -19.49 10.39
CA ALA A 142 12.17 -19.46 9.79
C ALA A 142 12.17 -18.45 8.66
N ARG A 143 11.72 -18.86 7.47
CA ARG A 143 11.64 -17.98 6.31
C ARG A 143 10.27 -18.12 5.63
N VAL A 144 9.70 -16.97 5.31
CA VAL A 144 8.45 -16.88 4.54
C VAL A 144 8.67 -15.93 3.38
N SER A 145 8.28 -16.35 2.18
CA SER A 145 8.31 -15.54 0.97
C SER A 145 6.97 -15.61 0.27
N ILE A 146 6.46 -14.45 -0.15
CA ILE A 146 5.14 -14.26 -0.72
C ILE A 146 5.28 -13.41 -1.98
N ASP A 147 4.76 -13.92 -3.09
CA ASP A 147 4.62 -13.17 -4.33
C ASP A 147 3.16 -12.75 -4.50
N ALA A 148 2.93 -11.44 -4.60
CA ALA A 148 1.60 -10.87 -4.76
C ALA A 148 1.55 -9.94 -5.98
N ARG A 149 0.40 -9.94 -6.65
CA ARG A 149 0.10 -9.08 -7.78
C ARG A 149 -1.27 -8.43 -7.62
N MET A 150 -1.37 -7.18 -8.03
CA MET A 150 -2.62 -6.44 -8.11
C MET A 150 -3.07 -6.34 -9.57
N VAL A 151 -4.31 -6.74 -9.85
CA VAL A 151 -4.88 -6.82 -11.19
C VAL A 151 -6.06 -5.87 -11.31
N ASP A 152 -6.12 -5.13 -12.41
CA ASP A 152 -7.27 -4.29 -12.77
C ASP A 152 -8.40 -5.17 -13.30
N THR A 153 -9.57 -5.08 -12.66
CA THR A 153 -10.77 -5.86 -13.00
C THR A 153 -11.53 -5.32 -14.21
N THR A 154 -11.07 -4.23 -14.82
CA THR A 154 -11.63 -3.67 -16.04
C THR A 154 -10.86 -4.15 -17.26
N THR A 155 -9.52 -4.15 -17.17
CA THR A 155 -8.62 -4.45 -18.29
C THR A 155 -7.95 -5.82 -18.20
N ALA A 156 -8.08 -6.52 -17.07
CA ALA A 156 -7.35 -7.77 -16.78
C ALA A 156 -5.81 -7.59 -16.69
N GLU A 157 -5.33 -6.35 -16.61
CA GLU A 157 -3.89 -6.05 -16.59
C GLU A 157 -3.33 -6.10 -15.17
N ILE A 158 -2.08 -6.58 -15.04
CA ILE A 158 -1.34 -6.54 -13.77
C ILE A 158 -0.76 -5.14 -13.60
N LEU A 159 -1.24 -4.39 -12.61
CA LEU A 159 -0.71 -3.06 -12.30
C LEU A 159 0.63 -3.13 -11.58
N TRP A 160 0.70 -3.95 -10.53
CA TRP A 160 1.88 -4.07 -9.69
C TRP A 160 2.11 -5.51 -9.26
N GLY A 161 3.35 -5.97 -9.40
CA GLY A 161 3.87 -7.14 -8.70
C GLY A 161 4.80 -6.72 -7.56
N VAL A 162 4.73 -7.44 -6.44
CA VAL A 162 5.59 -7.25 -5.26
C VAL A 162 5.94 -8.61 -4.66
N THR A 163 7.10 -8.67 -4.02
CA THR A 163 7.56 -9.84 -3.28
C THR A 163 7.85 -9.42 -1.84
N GLY A 164 7.20 -10.09 -0.89
CA GLY A 164 7.44 -9.89 0.54
C GLY A 164 8.21 -11.04 1.13
N VAL A 165 9.25 -10.72 1.92
CA VAL A 165 10.09 -11.72 2.59
C VAL A 165 10.16 -11.40 4.07
N GLY A 166 10.00 -12.42 4.90
CA GLY A 166 10.18 -12.36 6.34
C GLY A 166 11.10 -13.48 6.80
N GLU A 167 12.05 -13.15 7.68
CA GLU A 167 13.05 -14.10 8.18
C GLU A 167 13.29 -13.91 9.67
N LYS A 168 13.22 -14.99 10.44
CA LYS A 168 13.59 -15.02 11.86
C LYS A 168 14.66 -16.07 12.11
N LYS A 169 15.74 -15.66 12.77
CA LYS A 169 16.85 -16.55 13.14
C LYS A 169 17.02 -16.57 14.65
N ARG A 170 17.16 -17.77 15.21
CA ARG A 170 17.47 -17.97 16.62
C ARG A 170 18.54 -19.05 16.78
N THR A 171 19.54 -18.76 17.62
CA THR A 171 20.57 -19.73 17.96
C THR A 171 20.34 -20.21 19.39
N ASP A 172 20.04 -21.49 19.53
CA ASP A 172 19.92 -22.20 20.80
C ASP A 172 21.30 -22.75 21.19
N LEU A 173 21.64 -22.65 22.48
CA LEU A 173 22.87 -23.22 23.06
C LEU A 173 22.53 -24.53 23.74
N GLY A 174 23.41 -25.52 23.72
CA GLY A 174 23.18 -26.82 24.31
C GLY A 174 24.44 -27.41 24.93
N LEU A 175 24.24 -28.46 25.72
CA LEU A 175 25.32 -29.33 26.17
C LEU A 175 25.42 -30.52 25.23
N ALA A 176 26.64 -30.83 24.81
CA ALA A 176 26.96 -32.01 24.04
C ALA A 176 27.69 -33.02 24.92
N SER A 177 27.44 -34.30 24.71
CA SER A 177 28.26 -35.38 25.25
C SER A 177 28.48 -36.45 24.18
N GLY A 178 29.38 -37.40 24.45
CA GLY A 178 29.65 -38.52 23.53
C GLY A 178 28.42 -39.34 23.11
N GLY A 179 27.29 -39.23 23.83
CA GLY A 179 26.02 -39.89 23.52
C GLY A 179 24.96 -39.03 22.82
N GLY A 180 25.20 -37.73 22.61
CA GLY A 180 24.24 -36.83 21.96
C GLY A 180 24.29 -35.38 22.46
N ALA A 181 23.46 -34.53 21.87
CA ALA A 181 23.37 -33.11 22.25
C ALA A 181 21.98 -32.78 22.81
N MET A 182 21.97 -32.17 24.00
CA MET A 182 20.78 -31.61 24.63
C MET A 182 20.78 -30.09 24.48
N MET A 183 19.80 -29.57 23.73
CA MET A 183 19.67 -28.14 23.48
C MET A 183 18.88 -27.44 24.59
N LEU A 184 19.35 -26.28 25.02
CA LEU A 184 18.61 -25.32 25.84
C LEU A 184 17.93 -24.34 24.89
N GLY A 185 16.65 -24.61 24.57
CA GLY A 185 15.85 -23.78 23.68
C GLY A 185 14.40 -24.26 23.61
N GLY A 186 13.45 -23.33 23.64
CA GLY A 186 12.02 -23.62 23.57
C GLY A 186 11.51 -23.95 22.16
N ASN A 187 10.19 -24.10 22.04
CA ASN A 187 9.51 -24.37 20.76
C ASN A 187 9.57 -23.16 19.80
N PHE A 188 10.54 -23.17 18.89
CA PHE A 188 10.76 -22.16 17.84
C PHE A 188 9.65 -22.14 16.77
N ALA A 189 9.17 -23.33 16.37
CA ALA A 189 8.39 -23.50 15.14
C ALA A 189 7.10 -22.66 15.08
N LYS A 190 6.36 -22.54 16.18
CA LYS A 190 5.04 -21.89 16.16
C LYS A 190 5.10 -20.36 16.25
N SER A 191 6.06 -19.79 16.99
CA SER A 191 6.11 -18.34 17.23
C SER A 191 6.91 -17.61 16.15
N ASP A 192 8.10 -18.12 15.80
CA ASP A 192 9.02 -17.42 14.90
C ASP A 192 8.57 -17.52 13.43
N LEU A 193 7.98 -18.65 13.02
CA LEU A 193 7.41 -18.80 11.67
C LEU A 193 6.20 -17.89 11.46
N GLY A 194 5.31 -17.80 12.46
CA GLY A 194 4.18 -16.86 12.43
C GLY A 194 4.64 -15.39 12.43
N GLN A 195 5.74 -15.06 13.12
CA GLN A 195 6.35 -13.73 13.02
C GLN A 195 6.96 -13.46 11.65
N ALA A 196 7.69 -14.42 11.08
CA ALA A 196 8.25 -14.30 9.73
C ALA A 196 7.14 -14.11 8.68
N MET A 197 6.03 -14.82 8.81
CA MET A 197 4.85 -14.65 7.95
C MET A 197 4.29 -13.23 8.05
N ARG A 198 4.05 -12.72 9.26
CA ARG A 198 3.55 -11.35 9.47
C ARG A 198 4.50 -10.30 8.90
N ASP A 199 5.81 -10.48 9.08
CA ASP A 199 6.82 -9.57 8.51
C ASP A 199 6.79 -9.60 6.97
N ALA A 200 6.64 -10.79 6.36
CA ALA A 200 6.52 -10.93 4.91
C ALA A 200 5.26 -10.23 4.38
N VAL A 201 4.11 -10.45 5.02
CA VAL A 201 2.83 -9.82 4.67
C VAL A 201 2.88 -8.30 4.84
N ALA A 202 3.45 -7.81 5.95
CA ALA A 202 3.63 -6.38 6.18
C ALA A 202 4.50 -5.72 5.10
N SER A 203 5.54 -6.42 4.64
CA SER A 203 6.36 -5.98 3.52
C SER A 203 5.56 -5.87 2.22
N VAL A 204 4.73 -6.88 1.89
CA VAL A 204 3.81 -6.83 0.73
C VAL A 204 2.87 -5.62 0.82
N ALA A 205 2.20 -5.44 1.95
CA ALA A 205 1.25 -4.36 2.15
C ALA A 205 1.90 -2.98 2.03
N THR A 206 3.11 -2.81 2.58
CA THR A 206 3.87 -1.55 2.50
C THR A 206 4.27 -1.24 1.06
N GLN A 207 4.75 -2.25 0.31
CA GLN A 207 5.14 -2.06 -1.09
C GLN A 207 3.94 -1.71 -1.97
N PHE A 208 2.79 -2.37 -1.77
CA PHE A 208 1.56 -1.98 -2.47
C PHE A 208 1.15 -0.56 -2.11
N ALA A 209 1.12 -0.20 -0.82
CA ALA A 209 0.79 1.15 -0.39
C ALA A 209 1.71 2.21 -1.02
N GLN A 210 3.01 1.92 -1.12
CA GLN A 210 3.99 2.80 -1.76
C GLN A 210 3.73 2.93 -3.27
N LYS A 211 3.58 1.82 -4.01
CA LYS A 211 3.33 1.85 -5.45
C LYS A 211 1.99 2.50 -5.81
N SER A 212 0.96 2.23 -5.01
CA SER A 212 -0.35 2.87 -5.11
C SER A 212 -0.26 4.38 -4.85
N TYR A 213 0.58 4.79 -3.90
CA TYR A 213 0.85 6.20 -3.63
C TYR A 213 1.56 6.88 -4.79
N GLU A 214 2.64 6.28 -5.31
CA GLU A 214 3.40 6.79 -6.47
C GLU A 214 2.51 6.92 -7.71
N SER A 215 1.64 5.93 -7.97
CA SER A 215 0.72 5.97 -9.10
C SER A 215 -0.47 6.93 -8.91
N SER A 216 -0.87 7.23 -7.67
CA SER A 216 -1.89 8.23 -7.35
C SER A 216 -1.35 9.65 -7.34
N ALA A 217 -0.04 9.83 -7.15
CA ALA A 217 0.60 11.14 -7.09
C ALA A 217 0.58 11.89 -8.45
N ASP A 218 0.34 11.18 -9.55
CA ASP A 218 0.41 11.75 -10.90
C ASP A 218 -0.93 11.79 -11.68
N LYS A 219 -2.03 11.26 -11.10
CA LYS A 219 -3.33 11.26 -11.80
C LYS A 219 -4.25 12.35 -11.25
N PRO A 220 -4.33 13.51 -11.92
CA PRO A 220 -5.22 14.59 -11.50
C PRO A 220 -6.67 14.12 -11.62
N ILE A 221 -7.50 14.48 -10.64
CA ILE A 221 -8.93 14.22 -10.67
C ILE A 221 -9.53 15.09 -11.77
N GLU A 222 -10.18 14.45 -12.74
CA GLU A 222 -10.82 15.13 -13.87
C GLU A 222 -12.34 15.03 -13.75
N GLY A 223 -13.03 16.10 -14.12
CA GLY A 223 -14.48 16.20 -14.08
C GLY A 223 -15.02 17.25 -15.04
N LEU A 224 -16.30 17.56 -14.90
CA LEU A 224 -17.04 18.54 -15.67
C LEU A 224 -17.80 19.49 -14.74
N VAL A 225 -17.92 20.74 -15.17
CA VAL A 225 -18.83 21.71 -14.54
C VAL A 225 -20.28 21.29 -14.83
N ALA A 226 -21.00 20.88 -13.79
CA ALA A 226 -22.39 20.46 -13.88
C ALA A 226 -23.36 21.64 -13.77
N TYR A 227 -23.00 22.69 -13.04
CA TYR A 227 -23.84 23.86 -12.82
C TYR A 227 -23.01 25.12 -12.54
N THR A 228 -23.46 26.26 -13.05
CA THR A 228 -22.83 27.58 -12.83
C THR A 228 -23.88 28.59 -12.39
N SER A 229 -23.63 29.27 -11.28
CA SER A 229 -24.46 30.35 -10.71
C SER A 229 -23.52 31.43 -10.15
N PRO A 230 -23.97 32.70 -10.04
CA PRO A 230 -23.16 33.75 -9.44
C PRO A 230 -22.62 33.33 -8.06
N GLY A 231 -21.30 33.12 -7.97
CA GLY A 231 -20.61 32.75 -6.73
C GLY A 231 -20.59 31.27 -6.34
N THR A 232 -21.26 30.37 -7.09
CA THR A 232 -21.28 28.93 -6.77
C THR A 232 -21.23 28.08 -8.03
N ILE A 233 -20.29 27.13 -8.07
CA ILE A 233 -20.12 26.18 -9.16
C ILE A 233 -20.26 24.77 -8.61
N ILE A 234 -20.97 23.90 -9.32
CA ILE A 234 -21.05 22.49 -8.97
C ILE A 234 -20.32 21.68 -10.03
N ILE A 235 -19.44 20.78 -9.59
CA ILE A 235 -18.71 19.84 -10.46
C ILE A 235 -19.23 18.42 -10.23
N ASN A 236 -19.21 17.59 -11.28
CA ASN A 236 -19.72 16.21 -11.26
C ASN A 236 -18.73 15.18 -10.66
N VAL A 237 -17.82 15.66 -9.80
CA VAL A 237 -16.88 14.82 -9.05
C VAL A 237 -17.13 15.09 -7.57
N GLY A 238 -17.28 14.02 -6.80
CA GLY A 238 -17.64 14.06 -5.38
C GLY A 238 -16.70 13.21 -4.53
N SER A 239 -17.13 12.82 -3.33
CA SER A 239 -16.32 11.99 -2.43
C SER A 239 -15.99 10.62 -3.02
N ASP A 240 -16.83 10.10 -3.93
CA ASP A 240 -16.55 8.86 -4.66
C ASP A 240 -15.31 8.96 -5.54
N ASN A 241 -15.05 10.17 -6.04
CA ASN A 241 -13.87 10.53 -6.83
C ASN A 241 -12.78 11.17 -5.98
N GLY A 242 -12.81 10.96 -4.65
CA GLY A 242 -11.81 11.51 -3.75
C GLY A 242 -11.75 13.04 -3.83
N VAL A 243 -12.89 13.72 -3.88
CA VAL A 243 -12.93 15.17 -3.70
C VAL A 243 -13.09 15.48 -2.21
N GLU A 244 -12.29 16.39 -1.67
CA GLU A 244 -12.39 16.87 -0.28
C GLU A 244 -12.60 18.40 -0.24
N PRO A 245 -13.26 18.93 0.81
CA PRO A 245 -13.31 20.37 1.05
C PRO A 245 -11.90 20.98 1.07
N GLY A 246 -11.71 22.10 0.38
CA GLY A 246 -10.43 22.78 0.23
C GLY A 246 -9.62 22.40 -1.02
N MET A 247 -9.99 21.34 -1.74
CA MET A 247 -9.33 21.01 -3.01
C MET A 247 -9.49 22.12 -4.05
N THR A 248 -8.44 22.31 -4.87
CA THR A 248 -8.50 23.26 -5.98
C THR A 248 -8.58 22.56 -7.33
N PHE A 249 -9.47 23.08 -8.19
CA PHE A 249 -9.70 22.60 -9.55
C PHE A 249 -9.44 23.73 -10.55
N MET A 250 -8.68 23.43 -11.60
CA MET A 250 -8.50 24.31 -12.75
C MET A 250 -9.59 24.00 -13.77
N VAL A 251 -10.34 25.02 -14.19
CA VAL A 251 -11.34 24.93 -15.25
C VAL A 251 -10.68 25.27 -16.57
N ARG A 252 -10.82 24.39 -17.56
CA ARG A 252 -10.39 24.66 -18.94
C ARG A 252 -11.55 25.16 -19.79
N GLY A 253 -11.36 26.32 -20.40
CA GLY A 253 -12.29 26.90 -21.37
C GLY A 253 -11.95 26.44 -22.79
N ASN A 254 -12.97 26.25 -23.62
CA ASN A 254 -12.88 25.98 -25.06
C ASN A 254 -11.82 24.93 -25.44
N THR A 255 -12.07 23.68 -25.05
CA THR A 255 -11.20 22.56 -25.43
C THR A 255 -11.38 22.24 -26.93
N GLN A 256 -10.33 22.44 -27.72
CA GLN A 256 -10.25 21.99 -29.10
C GLN A 256 -9.56 20.64 -29.15
N THR A 257 -10.26 19.63 -29.67
CA THR A 257 -9.68 18.31 -29.94
C THR A 257 -8.91 18.37 -31.25
N VAL A 258 -7.58 18.32 -31.20
CA VAL A 258 -6.71 18.10 -32.35
C VAL A 258 -6.81 16.62 -32.72
N ARG A 259 -7.17 16.33 -33.97
CA ARG A 259 -7.29 14.96 -34.48
C ARG A 259 -6.22 14.67 -35.52
N ASP A 260 -5.79 13.42 -35.58
CA ASP A 260 -4.93 12.93 -36.63
C ASP A 260 -5.66 13.01 -37.98
N PRO A 261 -5.07 13.63 -39.02
CA PRO A 261 -5.72 13.80 -40.31
C PRO A 261 -5.95 12.48 -41.06
N VAL A 262 -5.24 11.41 -40.69
CA VAL A 262 -5.33 10.08 -41.34
C VAL A 262 -6.12 9.10 -40.48
N THR A 263 -5.82 9.00 -39.18
CA THR A 263 -6.47 8.02 -38.28
C THR A 263 -7.75 8.56 -37.65
N LYS A 264 -7.99 9.88 -37.70
CA LYS A 264 -9.09 10.60 -37.02
C LYS A 264 -9.10 10.47 -35.49
N GLU A 265 -8.07 9.84 -34.91
CA GLU A 265 -7.88 9.71 -33.47
C GLU A 265 -7.56 11.07 -32.84
N VAL A 266 -7.95 11.26 -31.58
CA VAL A 266 -7.68 12.51 -30.85
C VAL A 266 -6.23 12.49 -30.39
N ILE A 267 -5.41 13.42 -30.92
CA ILE A 267 -3.99 13.55 -30.61
C ILE A 267 -3.79 14.42 -29.36
N ALA A 268 -4.52 15.52 -29.25
CA ALA A 268 -4.37 16.46 -28.15
C ALA A 268 -5.65 17.25 -27.93
N GLU A 269 -5.91 17.63 -26.68
CA GLU A 269 -6.94 18.60 -26.34
C GLU A 269 -6.28 19.88 -25.84
N LEU A 270 -6.39 20.94 -26.62
CA LEU A 270 -5.87 22.26 -26.28
C LEU A 270 -6.98 23.09 -25.65
N GLY A 271 -6.73 23.70 -24.50
CA GLY A 271 -7.68 24.60 -23.84
C GLY A 271 -6.98 25.46 -22.80
N ASP A 272 -7.44 26.70 -22.65
CA ASP A 272 -6.87 27.68 -21.73
C ASP A 272 -7.47 27.53 -20.32
N ASP A 273 -6.65 27.77 -19.30
CA ASP A 273 -7.13 27.78 -17.91
C ASP A 273 -7.92 29.08 -17.64
N VAL A 274 -9.25 28.95 -17.53
CA VAL A 274 -10.18 30.09 -17.40
C VAL A 274 -10.53 30.43 -15.96
N ALA A 275 -10.47 29.47 -15.04
CA ALA A 275 -10.77 29.70 -13.64
C ALA A 275 -10.11 28.69 -12.70
N VAL A 276 -9.93 29.08 -11.44
CA VAL A 276 -9.54 28.22 -10.33
C VAL A 276 -10.70 28.17 -9.33
N LEU A 277 -11.15 26.96 -9.01
CA LEU A 277 -12.25 26.68 -8.10
C LEU A 277 -11.71 26.02 -6.83
N THR A 278 -12.20 26.42 -5.66
CA THR A 278 -11.93 25.73 -4.39
C THR A 278 -13.19 25.01 -3.95
N VAL A 279 -13.09 23.73 -3.59
CA VAL A 279 -14.20 22.95 -3.06
C VAL A 279 -14.58 23.46 -1.67
N VAL A 280 -15.87 23.70 -1.44
CA VAL A 280 -16.42 24.14 -0.14
C VAL A 280 -17.18 22.99 0.53
N GLU A 281 -17.97 22.26 -0.25
CA GLU A 281 -18.78 21.15 0.23
C GLU A 281 -18.69 19.98 -0.76
N VAL A 282 -18.69 18.75 -0.23
CA VAL A 282 -18.60 17.53 -1.02
C VAL A 282 -19.82 16.67 -0.74
N LYS A 283 -20.46 16.20 -1.82
CA LYS A 283 -21.47 15.13 -1.82
C LYS A 283 -20.89 13.88 -2.48
N GLU A 284 -21.59 12.74 -2.42
CA GLU A 284 -21.11 11.48 -3.01
C GLU A 284 -20.65 11.62 -4.47
N LYS A 285 -21.52 12.22 -5.32
CA LYS A 285 -21.33 12.29 -6.77
C LYS A 285 -21.06 13.70 -7.31
N ALA A 286 -21.02 14.71 -6.45
CA ALA A 286 -20.84 16.09 -6.87
C ALA A 286 -20.22 16.93 -5.75
N SER A 287 -19.53 18.00 -6.12
CA SER A 287 -18.92 18.93 -5.17
C SER A 287 -19.34 20.36 -5.48
N ILE A 288 -19.59 21.13 -4.42
CA ILE A 288 -19.90 22.54 -4.49
C ILE A 288 -18.60 23.31 -4.29
N CYS A 289 -18.26 24.14 -5.26
CA CYS A 289 -17.04 24.92 -5.32
C CYS A 289 -17.34 26.42 -5.32
N ARG A 290 -16.41 27.17 -4.74
CA ARG A 290 -16.34 28.63 -4.84
C ARG A 290 -15.25 29.01 -5.86
N ILE A 291 -15.48 30.10 -6.58
CA ILE A 291 -14.50 30.66 -7.51
C ILE A 291 -13.41 31.38 -6.69
N GLU A 292 -12.15 30.99 -6.88
CA GLU A 292 -10.98 31.62 -6.27
C GLU A 292 -10.35 32.66 -7.20
N SER A 293 -10.24 32.31 -8.49
CA SER A 293 -9.75 33.20 -9.54
C SER A 293 -10.49 32.93 -10.84
N GLN A 294 -10.87 33.98 -11.56
CA GLN A 294 -11.55 33.88 -12.85
C GLN A 294 -10.87 34.81 -13.86
N LYS A 295 -10.41 34.24 -14.97
CA LYS A 295 -9.83 34.94 -16.12
C LYS A 295 -10.75 34.95 -17.33
N GLY A 296 -11.67 33.99 -17.43
CA GLY A 296 -12.63 33.86 -18.54
C GLY A 296 -13.97 33.28 -18.11
N ASP A 297 -14.87 33.08 -19.07
CA ASP A 297 -16.20 32.54 -18.83
C ASP A 297 -16.16 31.05 -18.48
N ILE A 298 -16.95 30.66 -17.48
CA ILE A 298 -17.05 29.27 -17.04
C ILE A 298 -18.34 28.67 -17.61
N ALA A 299 -18.19 27.89 -18.67
CA ALA A 299 -19.30 27.20 -19.32
C ALA A 299 -19.70 25.94 -18.54
N VAL A 300 -20.99 25.61 -18.57
CA VAL A 300 -21.46 24.27 -18.20
C VAL A 300 -20.83 23.26 -19.16
N ASN A 301 -20.41 22.09 -18.66
CA ASN A 301 -19.59 21.08 -19.33
C ASN A 301 -18.12 21.47 -19.59
N ALA A 302 -17.63 22.57 -19.03
CA ALA A 302 -16.19 22.84 -19.04
C ALA A 302 -15.44 21.74 -18.25
N LYS A 303 -14.29 21.29 -18.76
CA LYS A 303 -13.46 20.30 -18.09
C LYS A 303 -12.77 20.91 -16.87
N VAL A 304 -12.77 20.18 -15.76
CA VAL A 304 -12.06 20.55 -14.54
C VAL A 304 -10.98 19.53 -14.21
N LYS A 305 -9.84 19.99 -13.70
CA LYS A 305 -8.68 19.16 -13.38
C LYS A 305 -8.11 19.59 -12.03
N SER A 306 -7.90 18.67 -11.08
CA SER A 306 -7.38 19.02 -9.76
C SER A 306 -5.93 19.53 -9.86
N LYS A 307 -5.61 20.60 -9.13
CA LYS A 307 -4.22 21.05 -8.99
C LYS A 307 -3.50 20.08 -8.04
N VAL A 308 -2.60 19.28 -8.58
CA VAL A 308 -1.85 18.29 -7.80
C VAL A 308 -0.71 19.03 -7.10
N GLU A 309 -0.82 19.26 -5.79
CA GLU A 309 0.35 19.52 -4.97
C GLU A 309 0.94 18.18 -4.50
N PRO A 310 2.28 18.05 -4.46
CA PRO A 310 2.93 16.80 -4.07
C PRO A 310 2.48 16.40 -2.67
N ARG A 311 1.82 15.24 -2.58
CA ARG A 311 1.38 14.66 -1.31
C ARG A 311 2.63 14.38 -0.44
N PRO A 312 2.54 14.47 0.90
CA PRO A 312 3.58 13.95 1.77
C PRO A 312 3.57 12.42 1.75
N ALA A 313 4.76 11.83 1.66
CA ALA A 313 4.97 10.39 1.62
C ALA A 313 4.20 9.67 2.75
N PRO A 314 3.66 8.46 2.52
CA PRO A 314 3.00 7.71 3.56
C PRO A 314 3.96 7.52 4.74
N VAL A 315 3.43 7.68 5.96
CA VAL A 315 4.18 7.39 7.18
C VAL A 315 4.45 5.89 7.21
N THR A 316 5.58 5.48 6.65
CA THR A 316 6.12 4.13 6.85
C THR A 316 6.52 4.07 8.31
N THR A 317 5.75 3.42 9.16
CA THR A 317 6.28 2.97 10.45
C THR A 317 7.44 2.03 10.12
N PRO A 318 8.69 2.38 10.46
CA PRO A 318 9.82 1.55 10.10
C PRO A 318 9.64 0.19 10.78
N THR A 319 9.60 -0.88 9.97
CA THR A 319 9.89 -2.23 10.44
C THR A 319 11.21 -2.15 11.22
N PRO A 320 11.28 -2.62 12.47
CA PRO A 320 12.51 -2.49 13.25
C PRO A 320 13.63 -3.21 12.50
N ALA A 321 14.60 -2.41 12.03
CA ALA A 321 15.77 -2.90 11.36
C ALA A 321 16.45 -3.94 12.24
N SER A 322 16.52 -5.18 11.74
CA SER A 322 17.40 -6.21 12.27
C SER A 322 18.81 -5.64 12.32
N LYS A 323 19.31 -5.36 13.54
CA LYS A 323 20.68 -4.89 13.77
C LYS A 323 21.65 -5.97 13.30
N SER A 324 22.11 -5.84 12.06
CA SER A 324 23.33 -6.49 11.58
C SER A 324 24.49 -6.01 12.46
N LYS A 325 24.93 -6.86 13.41
CA LYS A 325 26.17 -6.65 14.16
C LYS A 325 27.32 -6.67 13.16
N LYS A 326 27.84 -5.48 12.85
CA LYS A 326 29.12 -5.28 12.18
C LYS A 326 30.19 -6.02 13.00
N LYS A 327 30.73 -7.12 12.47
CA LYS A 327 31.89 -7.81 13.04
C LYS A 327 33.03 -6.79 13.13
N SER A 328 33.42 -6.48 14.37
CA SER A 328 34.71 -5.89 14.70
C SER A 328 35.80 -6.82 14.17
N ASN A 329 36.54 -6.37 13.16
CA ASN A 329 37.72 -7.05 12.67
C ASN A 329 38.90 -6.58 13.52
N SER A 330 39.18 -7.28 14.62
CA SER A 330 40.44 -7.14 15.34
C SER A 330 41.51 -7.94 14.60
N ASN A 331 42.12 -7.32 13.59
CA ASN A 331 43.44 -7.77 13.15
C ASN A 331 44.47 -6.95 13.92
N GLY A 332 45.18 -7.64 14.80
CA GLY A 332 46.37 -7.12 15.45
C GLY A 332 47.40 -6.74 14.40
N ASN A 333 47.96 -5.55 14.55
CA ASN A 333 49.24 -5.22 13.96
C ASN A 333 50.23 -5.06 15.11
N ALA A 334 51.05 -6.10 15.28
CA ALA A 334 52.28 -6.03 16.05
C ALA A 334 53.35 -5.46 15.13
N SER A 335 53.78 -4.21 15.38
CA SER A 335 55.08 -3.68 14.98
C SER A 335 55.30 -2.28 15.54
N ASP A 336 56.38 -2.14 16.30
CA ASP A 336 57.25 -0.97 16.44
C ASP A 336 57.37 -0.20 17.78
N TRP A 337 58.40 -0.62 18.54
CA TRP A 337 59.47 0.13 19.23
C TRP A 337 59.24 1.59 19.69
N LEU A 338 59.22 1.81 21.01
CA LEU A 338 60.30 2.43 21.82
C LEU A 338 59.92 2.49 23.31
#